data_AF-A0A2W5X5G5-F1
#
_entry.id   AF-A0A2W5X5G5-F1
#
_cell.length_a   1.000
_cell.length_b   1.000
_cell.length_c   1.000
_cell.angle_alpha   90.00
_cell.angle_beta   90.00
_cell.angle_gamma   90.00
#
_symmetry.space_group_name_H-M   'P 1'
#
loop_
_entity.id
_entity.type
_entity.pdbx_description
1 polymer ?
#
loop_
_entity_poly.entity_id
_entity_poly.type
_entity_poly.pdbx_seq_one_letter_code
_entity_poly.pdbx_strand_id
1 'polypeptide(L)'
;MGRALPWALASGQVWAPGEASPVRSERIGRPRLGTISAMTTATKVDLTQHAPRSPFEELDGMMLAPRAIDKARAHLSNTLGEYAYCSCPVNRMLFDALSVTEDDFLEAVRTAPDDQAVASWIHERVRPDPAKIAELNERVTHDSHLKELDKEEGRD
;
A
#
# COMPACT_ATOMS: atom_id res chain seq x y z
N MET A 1 -16.61 -0.96 46.25
CA MET A 1 -16.16 -0.51 44.91
C MET A 1 -15.89 -1.77 44.10
N GLY A 2 -16.52 -2.09 42.97
CA GLY A 2 -17.62 -1.52 42.23
C GLY A 2 -18.06 -2.56 41.18
N ARG A 3 -19.36 -2.90 41.22
CA ARG A 3 -20.29 -3.17 40.11
C ARG A 3 -19.82 -3.99 38.89
N ALA A 4 -20.38 -5.20 38.77
CA ALA A 4 -20.72 -5.83 37.49
C ALA A 4 -22.17 -6.31 37.56
N LEU A 5 -23.03 -5.81 36.66
CA LEU A 5 -24.30 -6.34 36.11
C LEU A 5 -24.83 -5.26 35.13
N PRO A 6 -25.69 -5.52 34.10
CA PRO A 6 -26.46 -6.74 33.77
C PRO A 6 -26.22 -7.15 32.28
N TRP A 7 -26.72 -8.23 31.68
CA TRP A 7 -28.10 -8.65 31.52
C TRP A 7 -28.13 -10.12 31.05
N ALA A 8 -28.74 -10.98 31.84
CA ALA A 8 -29.29 -12.25 31.41
C ALA A 8 -30.70 -12.32 32.00
N LEU A 9 -31.63 -12.89 31.22
CA LEU A 9 -33.02 -13.30 31.46
C LEU A 9 -33.83 -12.85 30.23
N ALA A 10 -34.66 -13.63 29.57
CA ALA A 10 -35.04 -15.03 29.68
C ALA A 10 -36.00 -15.30 28.50
N SER A 11 -36.32 -16.59 28.30
CA SER A 11 -37.43 -17.13 27.48
C SER A 11 -37.06 -17.28 25.99
N GLY A 12 -36.96 -18.47 25.39
CA GLY A 12 -37.64 -19.72 25.68
C GLY A 12 -38.72 -19.96 24.61
N GLN A 13 -38.43 -20.80 23.61
CA GLN A 13 -39.35 -21.70 22.88
C GLN A 13 -38.52 -22.43 21.79
N VAL A 14 -38.09 -23.67 21.98
CA VAL A 14 -38.72 -24.96 21.57
C VAL A 14 -38.91 -25.17 20.05
N TRP A 15 -37.97 -25.97 19.49
CA TRP A 15 -38.09 -27.10 18.56
C TRP A 15 -39.29 -27.26 17.61
N ALA A 16 -39.00 -27.38 16.30
CA ALA A 16 -39.52 -28.45 15.43
C ALA A 16 -38.64 -28.64 14.16
N PRO A 17 -38.21 -29.88 13.82
CA PRO A 17 -37.57 -30.25 12.56
C PRO A 17 -38.61 -30.81 11.58
N GLY A 18 -38.39 -30.63 10.28
CA GLY A 18 -39.25 -31.25 9.27
C GLY A 18 -38.83 -30.92 7.84
N GLU A 19 -38.17 -31.89 7.20
CA GLU A 19 -38.36 -32.34 5.81
C GLU A 19 -38.09 -31.32 4.68
N ALA A 20 -36.96 -31.39 3.96
CA ALA A 20 -36.63 -32.32 2.86
C ALA A 20 -37.20 -31.95 1.47
N SER A 21 -36.31 -31.38 0.62
CA SER A 21 -36.17 -31.56 -0.85
C SER A 21 -37.33 -31.17 -1.80
N PRO A 22 -37.13 -31.03 -3.15
CA PRO A 22 -35.95 -31.36 -3.96
C PRO A 22 -35.46 -30.27 -4.95
N VAL A 23 -34.27 -30.55 -5.48
CA VAL A 23 -33.63 -30.03 -6.70
C VAL A 23 -34.55 -29.96 -7.94
N ARG A 24 -34.50 -28.86 -8.71
CA ARG A 24 -34.52 -28.81 -10.21
C ARG A 24 -34.30 -27.37 -10.71
N SER A 25 -33.10 -27.05 -11.21
CA SER A 25 -32.74 -26.77 -12.62
C SER A 25 -33.48 -25.63 -13.33
N GLU A 26 -32.74 -24.59 -13.71
CA GLU A 26 -32.64 -24.07 -15.10
C GLU A 26 -31.66 -22.88 -15.06
N ARG A 27 -30.40 -23.05 -15.48
CA ARG A 27 -29.89 -22.70 -16.82
C ARG A 27 -30.13 -21.22 -17.21
N ILE A 28 -29.22 -20.36 -16.79
CA ILE A 28 -28.89 -19.13 -17.53
C ILE A 28 -27.42 -19.21 -17.93
N GLY A 29 -27.18 -19.11 -19.24
CA GLY A 29 -25.88 -19.31 -19.84
C GLY A 29 -25.09 -18.02 -20.01
N ARG A 30 -23.76 -18.20 -19.87
CA ARG A 30 -22.64 -17.48 -20.51
C ARG A 30 -22.25 -16.09 -19.94
N PRO A 31 -20.99 -15.64 -20.11
CA PRO A 31 -19.79 -16.31 -20.61
C PRO A 31 -18.59 -16.29 -19.64
N ARG A 32 -17.62 -17.11 -20.03
CA ARG A 32 -16.23 -17.25 -19.57
C ARG A 32 -15.57 -15.90 -19.22
N LEU A 33 -15.25 -15.67 -17.94
CA LEU A 33 -14.12 -14.82 -17.59
C LEU A 33 -12.96 -15.74 -17.24
N GLY A 34 -11.95 -15.74 -18.11
CA GLY A 34 -10.65 -16.27 -17.75
C GLY A 34 -10.18 -15.55 -16.50
N THR A 35 -9.87 -16.31 -15.46
CA THR A 35 -9.04 -15.82 -14.37
C THR A 35 -7.71 -15.45 -15.00
N ILE A 36 -7.54 -14.17 -15.36
CA ILE A 36 -6.21 -13.60 -15.45
C ILE A 36 -5.68 -13.62 -14.02
N SER A 37 -5.04 -14.73 -13.65
CA SER A 37 -4.08 -14.73 -12.55
C SER A 37 -2.97 -13.81 -13.04
N ALA A 38 -3.11 -12.51 -12.77
CA ALA A 38 -2.02 -11.57 -12.87
C ALA A 38 -0.98 -12.09 -11.88
N MET A 39 -0.02 -12.86 -12.40
CA MET A 39 1.25 -13.06 -11.71
C MET A 39 1.88 -11.68 -11.70
N THR A 40 1.57 -10.89 -10.67
CA THR A 40 2.30 -9.66 -10.38
C THR A 40 3.68 -10.11 -9.95
N THR A 41 4.55 -10.29 -10.94
CA THR A 41 5.99 -10.41 -10.70
C THR A 41 6.38 -9.14 -9.99
N ALA A 42 6.67 -9.22 -8.69
CA ALA A 42 7.34 -8.16 -7.96
C ALA A 42 8.54 -7.75 -8.82
N THR A 43 8.44 -6.59 -9.45
CA THR A 43 9.45 -6.13 -10.41
C THR A 43 10.73 -5.96 -9.61
N LYS A 44 11.75 -6.75 -9.94
CA LYS A 44 13.08 -6.64 -9.35
C LYS A 44 13.62 -5.27 -9.75
N VAL A 45 13.51 -4.31 -8.84
CA VAL A 45 14.03 -2.95 -9.05
C VAL A 45 15.54 -2.99 -8.87
N ASP A 46 16.26 -2.74 -9.97
CA ASP A 46 17.72 -2.69 -9.98
C ASP A 46 18.17 -1.26 -10.26
N LEU A 47 18.47 -0.52 -9.18
CA LEU A 47 18.85 0.89 -9.26
C LEU A 47 20.29 1.09 -9.72
N THR A 48 21.05 0.01 -9.95
CA THR A 48 22.35 0.07 -10.63
C THR A 48 22.20 0.29 -12.14
N GLN A 49 21.03 -0.03 -12.71
CA GLN A 49 20.77 -0.01 -14.15
C GLN A 49 19.81 1.09 -14.57
N HIS A 50 18.85 1.44 -13.71
CA HIS A 50 17.83 2.44 -14.00
C HIS A 50 17.56 3.31 -12.77
N ALA A 51 17.35 4.61 -12.99
CA ALA A 51 16.92 5.52 -11.92
C ALA A 51 15.56 5.06 -11.35
N PRO A 52 15.28 5.30 -10.06
CA PRO A 52 13.97 4.98 -9.47
C PRO A 52 12.86 5.80 -10.14
N ARG A 53 11.58 5.49 -9.86
CA ARG A 53 10.45 6.28 -10.37
C ARG A 53 10.53 7.78 -10.02
N SER A 54 9.83 8.59 -10.81
CA SER A 54 9.82 10.05 -10.65
C SER A 54 9.32 10.43 -9.25
N PRO A 55 9.88 11.47 -8.62
CA PRO A 55 9.36 11.96 -7.34
C PRO A 55 7.91 12.45 -7.41
N PHE A 56 7.43 12.83 -8.60
CA PHE A 56 6.07 13.33 -8.82
C PHE A 56 5.06 12.21 -9.14
N GLU A 57 5.50 10.97 -9.29
CA GLU A 57 4.60 9.85 -9.50
C GLU A 57 3.80 9.57 -8.22
N GLU A 58 2.48 9.37 -8.38
CA GLU A 58 1.56 9.19 -7.27
C GLU A 58 1.15 7.73 -7.12
N LEU A 59 1.12 7.25 -5.88
CA LEU A 59 0.49 5.99 -5.50
C LEU A 59 -0.67 6.26 -4.56
N ASP A 60 -1.89 5.96 -5.00
CA ASP A 60 -3.11 6.18 -4.20
C ASP A 60 -3.23 7.62 -3.67
N GLY A 61 -2.79 8.59 -4.48
CA GLY A 61 -2.77 10.02 -4.14
C GLY A 61 -1.60 10.47 -3.28
N MET A 62 -0.59 9.63 -3.03
CA MET A 62 0.64 9.99 -2.33
C MET A 62 1.81 10.12 -3.32
N MET A 63 2.30 11.35 -3.52
CA MET A 63 3.57 11.59 -4.22
C MET A 63 4.75 11.01 -3.43
N LEU A 64 5.89 10.76 -4.08
CA LEU A 64 7.08 10.11 -3.52
C LEU A 64 6.94 8.64 -3.10
N ALA A 65 5.73 8.14 -2.84
CA ALA A 65 5.51 6.76 -2.42
C ALA A 65 6.06 5.72 -3.43
N PRO A 66 5.80 5.82 -4.75
CA PRO A 66 6.41 4.94 -5.75
C PRO A 66 7.95 4.90 -5.68
N ARG A 67 8.56 6.09 -5.60
CA ARG A 67 10.02 6.26 -5.53
C ARG A 67 10.62 5.67 -4.26
N ALA A 68 9.93 5.82 -3.12
CA ALA A 68 10.35 5.23 -1.86
C ALA A 68 10.26 3.70 -1.88
N ILE A 69 9.21 3.13 -2.48
CA ILE A 69 9.05 1.67 -2.65
C ILE A 69 10.18 1.11 -3.51
N ASP A 70 10.52 1.77 -4.62
CA ASP A 70 11.62 1.34 -5.49
C ASP A 70 12.95 1.27 -4.75
N LYS A 71 13.28 2.31 -3.98
CA LYS A 71 14.49 2.34 -3.16
C LYS A 71 14.46 1.28 -2.06
N ALA A 72 13.31 1.06 -1.41
CA ALA A 72 13.18 0.01 -0.39
C ALA A 72 13.37 -1.39 -1.00
N ARG A 73 12.76 -1.69 -2.15
CA ARG A 73 12.93 -2.97 -2.85
C ARG A 73 14.37 -3.20 -3.32
N ALA A 74 15.01 -2.15 -3.82
CA ALA A 74 16.41 -2.21 -4.22
C ALA A 74 17.37 -2.35 -3.02
N HIS A 75 17.03 -1.77 -1.86
CA HIS A 75 17.76 -1.97 -0.62
C HIS A 75 17.66 -3.44 -0.16
N LEU A 76 16.44 -3.99 -0.13
CA LEU A 76 16.19 -5.40 0.23
C LEU A 76 16.85 -6.39 -0.74
N SER A 77 16.97 -6.02 -2.02
CA SER A 77 17.58 -6.85 -3.06
C SER A 77 19.09 -6.63 -3.21
N ASN A 78 19.68 -5.75 -2.39
CA ASN A 78 21.08 -5.32 -2.47
C ASN A 78 21.49 -4.79 -3.86
N THR A 79 20.54 -4.17 -4.58
CA THR A 79 20.66 -3.61 -5.93
C THR A 79 20.49 -2.08 -5.92
N LEU A 80 20.84 -1.43 -4.80
CA LEU A 80 20.66 0.00 -4.59
C LEU A 80 21.64 0.86 -5.42
N GLY A 81 22.82 0.31 -5.74
CA GLY A 81 23.85 1.02 -6.51
C GLY A 81 24.44 2.22 -5.76
N GLU A 82 24.51 3.38 -6.43
CA GLU A 82 24.98 4.65 -5.87
C GLU A 82 23.89 5.42 -5.11
N TYR A 83 22.64 4.96 -5.15
CA TYR A 83 21.53 5.60 -4.43
C TYR A 83 21.60 5.25 -2.94
N ALA A 84 21.36 6.23 -2.06
CA ALA A 84 21.26 6.01 -0.62
C ALA A 84 19.79 5.88 -0.16
N TYR A 85 19.49 4.82 0.60
CA TYR A 85 18.16 4.57 1.18
C TYR A 85 17.99 5.35 2.51
N CYS A 86 18.88 5.12 3.49
CA CYS A 86 18.77 5.62 4.88
C CYS A 86 19.01 7.13 5.10
N SER A 87 19.35 7.93 4.08
CA SER A 87 19.70 9.34 4.31
C SER A 87 19.26 10.27 3.19
N CYS A 88 18.18 9.92 2.49
CA CYS A 88 17.62 10.83 1.50
C CYS A 88 16.63 11.78 2.19
N PRO A 89 16.87 13.11 2.19
CA PRO A 89 15.93 14.09 2.75
C PRO A 89 14.53 13.96 2.17
N VAL A 90 14.46 13.51 0.92
CA VAL A 90 13.22 13.25 0.16
C VAL A 90 12.37 12.15 0.79
N ASN A 91 12.97 11.05 1.27
CA ASN A 91 12.22 9.97 1.91
C ASN A 91 11.70 10.38 3.30
N ARG A 92 12.44 11.24 4.00
CA ARG A 92 12.00 11.81 5.29
C ARG A 92 10.71 12.61 5.14
N MET A 93 10.52 13.29 4.01
CA MET A 93 9.28 14.02 3.73
C MET A 93 8.06 13.10 3.75
N LEU A 94 8.18 11.92 3.15
CA LEU A 94 7.13 10.90 3.13
C LEU A 94 6.92 10.30 4.52
N PHE A 95 8.01 9.95 5.23
CA PHE A 95 7.92 9.36 6.57
C PHE A 95 7.31 10.31 7.60
N ASP A 96 7.61 11.61 7.52
CA ASP A 96 6.99 12.62 8.38
C ASP A 96 5.48 12.75 8.11
N ALA A 97 5.08 12.75 6.83
CA ALA A 97 3.67 12.82 6.43
C ALA A 97 2.87 11.59 6.90
N LEU A 98 3.47 10.40 6.76
CA LEU A 98 2.91 9.13 7.21
C LEU A 98 3.07 8.91 8.72
N SER A 99 3.95 9.66 9.40
CA SER A 99 4.30 9.42 10.81
C SER A 99 4.76 7.98 11.07
N VAL A 100 5.51 7.39 10.13
CA VAL A 100 6.08 6.04 10.22
C VAL A 100 7.60 6.10 10.28
N THR A 101 8.21 5.07 10.88
CA THR A 101 9.66 4.92 10.85
C THR A 101 10.10 4.28 9.52
N GLU A 102 11.36 4.50 9.17
CA GLU A 102 11.97 3.87 7.98
C GLU A 102 11.94 2.34 8.07
N ASP A 103 12.22 1.77 9.25
CA ASP A 103 12.17 0.33 9.50
C ASP A 103 10.75 -0.23 9.32
N ASP A 104 9.72 0.45 9.85
CA ASP A 104 8.33 0.00 9.68
C ASP A 104 7.93 -0.02 8.19
N PHE A 105 8.35 0.99 7.44
CA PHE A 105 8.11 1.05 6.00
C PHE A 105 8.88 -0.03 5.24
N LEU A 106 10.14 -0.27 5.61
CA LEU A 106 10.96 -1.31 4.99
C LEU A 106 10.35 -2.70 5.20
N GLU A 107 9.88 -3.00 6.42
CA GLU A 107 9.20 -4.25 6.75
C GLU A 107 7.86 -4.38 6.00
N ALA A 108 7.13 -3.28 5.82
CA ALA A 108 5.92 -3.27 4.99
C ALA A 108 6.24 -3.63 3.54
N VAL A 109 7.26 -3.00 2.94
CA VAL A 109 7.69 -3.30 1.57
C VAL A 109 8.22 -4.72 1.44
N ARG A 110 8.90 -5.25 2.47
CA ARG A 110 9.41 -6.63 2.50
C ARG A 110 8.29 -7.68 2.47
N THR A 111 7.16 -7.36 3.09
CA THR A 111 6.00 -8.28 3.20
C THR A 111 4.97 -8.07 2.09
N ALA A 112 4.97 -6.92 1.43
CA ALA A 112 4.06 -6.58 0.35
C ALA A 112 4.52 -7.18 -0.99
N PRO A 113 3.64 -7.93 -1.71
CA PRO A 113 3.97 -8.49 -3.02
C PRO A 113 4.03 -7.43 -4.13
N ASP A 114 3.32 -6.32 -3.97
CA ASP A 114 3.17 -5.26 -4.98
C ASP A 114 2.97 -3.90 -4.33
N ASP A 115 2.99 -2.84 -5.15
CA ASP A 115 2.90 -1.46 -4.67
C ASP A 115 1.54 -1.17 -4.03
N GLN A 116 0.48 -1.80 -4.55
CA GLN A 116 -0.88 -1.61 -4.07
C GLN A 116 -1.06 -2.26 -2.68
N ALA A 117 -0.36 -3.35 -2.42
CA ALA A 117 -0.28 -3.92 -1.08
C ALA A 117 0.45 -3.00 -0.10
N VAL A 118 1.47 -2.24 -0.53
CA VAL A 118 2.10 -1.21 0.31
C VAL A 118 1.13 -0.05 0.58
N ALA A 119 0.46 0.47 -0.46
CA ALA A 119 -0.55 1.52 -0.29
C ALA A 119 -1.69 1.09 0.64
N SER A 120 -2.19 -0.15 0.49
CA SER A 120 -3.20 -0.72 1.38
C SER A 120 -2.72 -0.80 2.81
N TRP A 121 -1.47 -1.24 3.05
CA TRP A 121 -0.88 -1.24 4.39
C TRP A 121 -0.81 0.16 5.00
N ILE A 122 -0.46 1.18 4.21
CA ILE A 122 -0.45 2.58 4.66
C ILE A 122 -1.86 2.99 5.08
N HIS A 123 -2.87 2.77 4.23
CA HIS A 123 -4.24 3.17 4.54
C HIS A 123 -4.85 2.41 5.73
N GLU A 124 -4.54 1.12 5.90
CA GLU A 124 -5.14 0.30 6.94
C GLU A 124 -4.46 0.47 8.30
N ARG A 125 -3.12 0.49 8.32
CA ARG A 125 -2.31 0.47 9.54
C ARG A 125 -1.91 1.86 10.00
N VAL A 126 -1.50 2.72 9.06
CA VAL A 126 -1.02 4.08 9.36
C VAL A 126 -2.19 5.05 9.44
N ARG A 127 -3.13 4.95 8.49
CA ARG A 127 -4.29 5.86 8.36
C ARG A 127 -3.82 7.33 8.32
N PRO A 128 -3.00 7.70 7.32
CA PRO A 128 -2.46 9.05 7.24
C PRO A 128 -3.59 10.07 7.14
N ASP A 129 -3.38 11.23 7.75
CA ASP A 129 -4.29 12.36 7.63
C ASP A 129 -4.29 12.87 6.18
N PRO A 130 -5.45 12.89 5.49
CA PRO A 130 -5.54 13.41 4.13
C PRO A 130 -4.97 14.82 3.98
N ALA A 131 -5.05 15.66 5.01
CA ALA A 131 -4.46 17.01 4.98
C ALA A 131 -2.93 16.97 4.92
N LYS A 132 -2.29 16.02 5.62
CA LYS A 132 -0.83 15.84 5.57
C LYS A 132 -0.36 15.29 4.24
N ILE A 133 -1.16 14.42 3.61
CA ILE A 133 -0.87 13.92 2.25
C ILE A 133 -0.99 15.06 1.23
N ALA A 134 -2.01 15.90 1.35
CA ALA A 134 -2.14 17.08 0.49
C ALA A 134 -0.96 18.07 0.68
N GLU A 135 -0.55 18.34 1.93
CA GLU A 135 0.62 19.16 2.23
C GLU A 135 1.91 18.56 1.66
N LEU A 136 2.08 17.24 1.76
CA LEU A 136 3.19 16.52 1.14
C LEU A 136 3.21 16.75 -0.36
N ASN A 137 2.10 16.50 -1.04
CA ASN A 137 2.00 16.63 -2.50
C ASN A 137 2.26 18.08 -2.95
N GLU A 138 1.71 19.07 -2.24
CA GLU A 138 1.98 20.48 -2.51
C GLU A 138 3.46 20.81 -2.34
N ARG A 139 4.07 20.34 -1.24
CA ARG A 139 5.50 20.56 -0.98
C ARG A 139 6.37 19.93 -2.05
N VAL A 140 6.09 18.68 -2.43
CA VAL A 140 6.81 17.96 -3.49
C VAL A 140 6.71 18.71 -4.82
N THR A 141 5.50 19.14 -5.19
CA THR A 141 5.24 19.87 -6.44
C THR A 141 6.01 21.20 -6.53
N HIS A 142 6.26 21.86 -5.39
CA HIS A 142 6.96 23.14 -5.35
C HIS A 142 8.45 23.02 -5.06
N ASP A 143 8.94 21.83 -4.71
CA ASP A 143 10.34 21.61 -4.38
C ASP A 143 11.22 21.71 -5.63
N SER A 144 12.03 22.77 -5.70
CA SER A 144 12.92 23.00 -6.83
C SER A 144 14.05 21.97 -6.91
N HIS A 145 14.45 21.38 -5.79
CA HIS A 145 15.47 20.34 -5.77
C HIS A 145 14.91 19.04 -6.37
N LEU A 146 13.66 18.67 -6.06
CA LEU A 146 13.02 17.50 -6.70
C LEU A 146 12.82 17.68 -8.20
N LYS A 147 12.54 18.90 -8.66
CA LYS A 147 12.45 19.22 -10.09
C LYS A 147 13.79 19.08 -10.80
N GLU A 148 14.87 19.54 -10.17
CA GLU A 148 16.21 19.39 -10.73
C GLU A 148 16.63 17.92 -10.78
N LEU A 149 16.38 17.17 -9.70
CA LEU A 149 16.65 15.72 -9.65
C LEU A 149 15.92 14.95 -10.74
N ASP A 150 14.65 15.25 -11.02
CA ASP A 150 13.88 14.56 -12.06
C ASP A 150 14.45 14.84 -13.46
N LYS A 151 14.91 16.07 -13.70
CA LYS A 151 15.60 16.46 -14.95
C LYS A 151 16.96 15.78 -15.09
N GLU A 152 17.76 15.74 -14.02
CA GLU A 152 19.05 15.03 -13.99
C GLU A 152 18.88 13.53 -14.27
N GLU A 153 17.75 12.95 -13.86
CA GLU A 153 17.35 11.57 -14.14
C GLU A 153 16.77 11.38 -15.56
N GLY A 154 16.80 12.43 -16.40
CA GLY A 154 16.45 12.38 -17.82
C GLY A 154 14.95 12.47 -18.12
N ARG A 155 14.15 13.04 -17.21
CA ARG A 155 12.70 13.20 -17.36
C ARG A 155 12.37 14.70 -17.47
N ASP A 156 11.95 15.14 -18.66
CA ASP A 156 11.46 16.49 -18.98
C ASP A 156 10.09 16.39 -19.67
#